data_AF-A0A1F3E9L7-F1
#
_entry.id   AF-A0A1F3E9L7-F1
#
_cell.length_a   1.000
_cell.length_b   1.000
_cell.length_c   1.000
_cell.angle_alpha   90.00
_cell.angle_beta   90.00
_cell.angle_gamma   90.00
#
_symmetry.space_group_name_H-M   'P 1'
#
loop_
_entity.id
_entity.type
_entity.pdbx_description
1 polymer ?
#
loop_
_entity_poly.entity_id
_entity_poly.type
_entity_poly.pdbx_seq_one_letter_code
_entity_poly.pdbx_strand_id
1 'polypeptide(L)'
;MDIINSIIDFVKDNWTTIFSGIGTTILIGILGYIGKRMKKGKKISQEEKKVINQSVNTGDNSKVIQSAENIIIDNSDVKINNDSKSTATEQTIIVQAGRDAILNVKQSPPDIKLVRVTVEDDETQRGLKQKLNVIMKNNGDKSVFLLSGHLEVIGCEDIVNPNHFGMHYKLSFADWNYDVDINSDNPSFKGQHIIEPDEVINFNVIVGRNEGGLNLSVYKCLLKFKFDEHKDLECGPFFLLISGPTVWDGGFQACGPTPEQWGRAQVDNIKRLDSIGYDYRHQIHPDSRKYLEEIDPHIFEKQKTKHNTRS
;
A
#
# COMPACT_ATOMS: atom_id res chain seq x y z
N MET A 1 -21.86 -33.62 26.56
CA MET A 1 -20.53 -33.42 25.95
C MET A 1 -20.60 -32.09 25.22
N ASP A 2 -19.84 -31.09 25.67
CA ASP A 2 -19.98 -29.72 25.17
C ASP A 2 -19.65 -29.67 23.68
N ILE A 3 -20.57 -29.09 22.89
CA ILE A 3 -20.41 -28.87 21.44
C ILE A 3 -19.04 -28.23 21.13
N ILE A 4 -18.54 -27.41 22.06
CA ILE A 4 -17.23 -26.75 21.99
C ILE A 4 -16.08 -27.76 22.02
N ASN A 5 -16.11 -28.75 22.91
CA ASN A 5 -15.04 -29.77 22.98
C ASN A 5 -15.04 -30.63 21.72
N SER A 6 -16.22 -30.97 21.17
CA SER A 6 -16.31 -31.63 19.86
C SER A 6 -15.78 -30.79 18.70
N ILE A 7 -15.95 -29.46 18.73
CA ILE A 7 -15.38 -28.57 17.71
C ILE A 7 -13.85 -28.46 17.87
N ILE A 8 -13.35 -28.35 19.09
CA ILE A 8 -11.91 -28.28 19.38
C ILE A 8 -11.22 -29.57 18.93
N ASP A 9 -11.80 -30.73 19.24
CA ASP A 9 -11.22 -32.02 18.86
C ASP A 9 -11.32 -32.23 17.34
N PHE A 10 -12.42 -31.82 16.70
CA PHE A 10 -12.52 -31.80 15.24
C PHE A 10 -11.44 -30.93 14.56
N VAL A 11 -11.13 -29.76 15.12
CA VAL A 11 -10.09 -28.85 14.60
C VAL A 11 -8.69 -29.44 14.79
N LYS A 12 -8.42 -30.12 15.91
CA LYS A 12 -7.16 -30.82 16.13
C LYS A 12 -6.97 -31.97 15.13
N ASP A 13 -8.03 -32.75 14.91
CA ASP A 13 -7.98 -33.94 14.05
C ASP A 13 -7.90 -33.60 12.55
N ASN A 14 -8.31 -32.39 12.16
CA ASN A 14 -8.35 -31.96 10.75
C ASN A 14 -7.44 -30.74 10.46
N TRP A 15 -6.47 -30.46 11.33
CA TRP A 15 -5.63 -29.25 11.31
C TRP A 15 -4.96 -28.97 9.96
N THR A 16 -4.46 -30.02 9.28
CA THR A 16 -3.82 -29.89 7.96
C THR A 16 -4.80 -29.64 6.82
N THR A 17 -6.05 -30.07 6.95
CA THR A 17 -7.10 -29.94 5.92
C THR A 17 -7.79 -28.57 5.98
N ILE A 18 -7.83 -27.95 7.16
CA ILE A 18 -8.45 -26.64 7.42
C ILE A 18 -7.71 -25.48 6.72
N PHE A 19 -6.44 -25.66 6.35
CA PHE A 19 -5.69 -24.67 5.58
C PHE A 19 -5.79 -24.86 4.06
N SER A 20 -6.62 -25.79 3.57
CA SER A 20 -7.19 -25.71 2.22
C SER A 20 -8.46 -24.86 2.29
N GLY A 21 -8.73 -24.01 1.29
CA GLY A 21 -9.61 -22.81 1.36
C GLY A 21 -11.03 -22.96 1.91
N ILE A 22 -11.52 -24.16 2.22
CA ILE A 22 -12.78 -24.40 2.96
C ILE A 22 -12.61 -24.10 4.46
N GLY A 23 -11.45 -24.33 5.06
CA GLY A 23 -11.29 -24.20 6.52
C GLY A 23 -11.07 -22.77 7.02
N THR A 24 -10.66 -21.82 6.17
CA THR A 24 -10.62 -20.39 6.52
C THR A 24 -12.01 -19.86 6.91
N THR A 25 -13.06 -20.31 6.22
CA THR A 25 -14.45 -19.91 6.50
C THR A 25 -14.94 -20.43 7.85
N ILE A 26 -14.57 -21.65 8.20
CA ILE A 26 -14.91 -22.26 9.50
C ILE A 26 -14.18 -21.52 10.63
N LEU A 27 -12.91 -21.19 10.44
CA LEU A 27 -12.10 -20.44 11.41
C LEU A 27 -12.68 -19.04 11.68
N ILE A 28 -13.09 -18.32 10.63
CA ILE A 28 -13.76 -17.01 10.77
C ILE A 28 -15.07 -17.14 11.55
N GLY A 29 -15.86 -18.18 11.30
CA GLY A 29 -17.09 -18.46 12.04
C GLY A 29 -16.85 -18.68 13.54
N ILE A 30 -15.80 -19.43 13.89
CA ILE A 30 -15.41 -19.70 15.28
C ILE A 30 -14.93 -18.42 15.96
N LEU A 31 -14.05 -17.63 15.33
CA LEU A 31 -13.57 -16.36 15.88
C LEU A 31 -14.70 -15.34 16.05
N GLY A 32 -15.61 -15.25 15.09
CA GLY A 32 -16.79 -14.39 15.17
C GLY A 32 -17.74 -14.77 16.33
N TYR A 33 -17.91 -16.07 16.59
CA TYR A 33 -18.68 -16.56 17.73
C TYR A 33 -18.03 -16.20 19.07
N ILE A 34 -16.71 -16.37 19.19
CA ILE A 34 -15.94 -16.00 20.39
C ILE A 34 -16.04 -14.49 20.65
N GLY A 35 -15.87 -13.66 19.62
CA GLY A 35 -16.01 -12.20 19.72
C GLY A 35 -17.40 -11.76 20.19
N LYS A 36 -18.48 -12.40 19.71
CA LYS A 36 -19.85 -12.14 20.19
C LYS A 36 -20.06 -12.53 21.66
N ARG A 37 -19.37 -13.56 22.16
CA ARG A 37 -19.43 -13.93 23.59
C ARG A 37 -18.69 -12.96 24.48
N MET A 38 -17.55 -12.43 24.03
CA MET A 38 -16.81 -11.40 24.75
C MET A 38 -17.64 -10.12 24.92
N LYS A 39 -18.32 -9.66 23.85
CA LYS A 39 -19.23 -8.51 23.92
C LYS A 39 -20.40 -8.70 24.90
N LYS A 40 -20.72 -9.93 25.28
CA LYS A 40 -21.74 -10.27 26.29
C LYS A 40 -21.16 -10.50 27.70
N GLY A 41 -19.91 -10.12 27.95
CA GLY A 41 -19.26 -10.19 29.27
C GLY A 41 -18.93 -11.62 29.75
N LYS A 42 -18.99 -12.63 28.88
CA LYS A 42 -18.63 -14.01 29.25
C LYS A 42 -17.11 -14.18 29.21
N LYS A 43 -16.52 -14.65 30.32
CA LYS A 43 -15.09 -15.00 30.41
C LYS A 43 -14.74 -16.14 29.44
N ILE A 44 -13.60 -16.00 28.78
CA ILE A 44 -13.02 -16.96 27.84
C ILE A 44 -12.22 -18.01 28.61
N SER A 45 -12.33 -19.28 28.21
CA SER A 45 -11.58 -20.38 28.82
C SER A 45 -10.09 -20.34 28.44
N GLN A 46 -9.24 -21.03 29.20
CA GLN A 46 -7.80 -21.16 28.90
C GLN A 46 -7.55 -21.86 27.55
N GLU A 47 -8.43 -22.78 27.15
CA GLU A 47 -8.32 -23.51 25.88
C GLU A 47 -8.68 -22.64 24.67
N GLU A 48 -9.73 -21.81 24.80
CA GLU A 48 -10.11 -20.82 23.77
C GLU A 48 -8.98 -19.81 23.52
N LYS A 49 -8.27 -19.38 24.58
CA LYS A 49 -7.08 -18.52 24.46
C LYS A 49 -5.93 -19.20 23.71
N LYS A 50 -5.76 -20.51 23.89
CA LYS A 50 -4.70 -21.27 23.22
C LYS A 50 -4.95 -21.38 21.71
N VAL A 51 -6.20 -21.56 21.30
CA VAL A 51 -6.60 -21.60 19.87
C VAL A 51 -6.35 -20.25 19.20
N ILE A 52 -6.75 -19.14 19.82
CA ILE A 52 -6.51 -17.78 19.30
C ILE A 52 -5.01 -17.53 19.09
N ASN A 53 -4.19 -17.85 20.10
CA ASN A 53 -2.73 -17.64 20.01
C ASN A 53 -2.06 -18.52 18.95
N GLN A 54 -2.58 -19.73 18.67
CA GLN A 54 -2.07 -20.57 17.59
C GLN A 54 -2.46 -20.04 16.21
N SER A 55 -3.65 -19.44 16.04
CA SER A 55 -4.08 -18.85 14.77
C SER A 55 -3.29 -17.60 14.36
N VAL A 56 -2.80 -16.81 15.33
CA VAL A 56 -2.03 -15.58 15.09
C VAL A 56 -0.60 -15.86 14.62
N ASN A 57 -0.03 -17.02 14.95
CA ASN A 57 1.37 -17.34 14.66
C ASN A 57 1.62 -18.05 13.31
N THR A 58 0.60 -18.39 12.52
CA THR A 58 0.75 -19.18 11.28
C THR A 58 0.50 -18.43 9.96
N GLY A 59 0.56 -17.10 9.96
CA GLY A 59 0.96 -16.35 8.75
C GLY A 59 -0.05 -16.25 7.60
N ASP A 60 -1.34 -16.03 7.89
CA ASP A 60 -2.29 -15.56 6.87
C ASP A 60 -3.15 -14.41 7.45
N ASN A 61 -2.57 -13.20 7.41
CA ASN A 61 -2.92 -12.09 8.31
C ASN A 61 -3.94 -11.09 7.76
N SER A 62 -4.54 -11.28 6.59
CA SER A 62 -5.42 -10.23 6.02
C SER A 62 -6.86 -10.27 6.57
N LYS A 63 -7.39 -11.45 6.95
CA LYS A 63 -8.81 -11.58 7.39
C LYS A 63 -8.99 -11.73 8.91
N VAL A 64 -7.96 -12.14 9.64
CA VAL A 64 -8.05 -12.33 11.11
C VAL A 64 -7.93 -10.99 11.86
N ILE A 65 -7.19 -10.02 11.31
CA ILE A 65 -6.91 -8.73 11.97
C ILE A 65 -8.16 -7.83 12.05
N GLN A 66 -9.02 -7.81 11.01
CA GLN A 66 -10.28 -7.05 11.06
C GLN A 66 -11.26 -7.51 12.16
N SER A 67 -11.12 -8.75 12.64
CA SER A 67 -11.96 -9.28 13.73
C SER A 67 -11.40 -8.95 15.12
N ALA A 68 -10.08 -8.76 15.23
CA ALA A 68 -9.36 -8.50 16.49
C ALA A 68 -9.28 -7.01 16.84
N GLU A 69 -9.33 -6.11 15.86
CA GLU A 69 -9.31 -4.65 16.09
C GLU A 69 -10.50 -4.13 16.91
N ASN A 70 -11.60 -4.89 16.99
CA ASN A 70 -12.76 -4.56 17.82
C ASN A 70 -12.67 -5.03 19.29
N ILE A 71 -11.54 -5.63 19.71
CA ILE A 71 -11.38 -6.26 21.04
C ILE A 71 -10.39 -5.51 21.95
N ILE A 72 -9.59 -4.58 21.42
CA ILE A 72 -8.56 -3.85 22.20
C ILE A 72 -8.97 -2.38 22.36
N ILE A 73 -10.09 -2.10 23.01
CA ILE A 73 -10.31 -0.82 23.71
C ILE A 73 -11.08 -1.13 24.99
N ASP A 74 -10.40 -1.67 25.99
CA ASP A 74 -10.74 -1.41 27.38
C ASP A 74 -9.52 -1.72 28.25
N ASN A 75 -8.67 -0.72 28.44
CA ASN A 75 -7.71 -0.67 29.54
C ASN A 75 -7.71 0.77 30.06
N SER A 76 -8.69 1.03 30.92
CA SER A 76 -8.63 2.08 31.92
C SER A 76 -7.44 1.78 32.84
N ASP A 77 -6.33 2.50 32.65
CA ASP A 77 -5.37 2.95 33.67
C ASP A 77 -4.04 3.33 33.02
N VAL A 78 -3.98 4.54 32.43
CA VAL A 78 -2.71 5.23 32.19
C VAL A 78 -2.85 6.66 32.69
N LYS A 79 -2.29 6.94 33.87
CA LYS A 79 -2.08 8.30 34.36
C LYS A 79 -1.01 8.97 33.51
N ILE A 80 -1.39 9.99 32.75
CA ILE A 80 -0.46 10.88 32.04
C ILE A 80 -0.28 12.13 32.91
N ASN A 81 0.95 12.33 33.40
CA ASN A 81 1.35 13.59 34.03
C ASN A 81 1.45 14.67 32.94
N ASN A 82 0.61 15.71 33.06
CA ASN A 82 0.64 16.89 32.23
C ASN A 82 1.60 17.92 32.86
N ASP A 83 2.77 18.12 32.26
CA ASP A 83 3.54 19.35 32.42
C ASP A 83 4.40 19.61 31.19
N SER A 84 3.84 20.34 30.21
CA SER A 84 4.54 21.36 29.41
C SER A 84 3.61 21.97 28.35
N LYS A 85 3.46 23.30 28.39
CA LYS A 85 2.77 24.15 27.40
C LYS A 85 3.60 24.34 26.12
N SER A 86 2.89 24.62 25.01
CA SER A 86 3.35 25.23 23.73
C SER A 86 4.11 24.29 22.79
N THR A 87 3.84 24.15 21.49
CA THR A 87 3.38 25.11 20.45
C THR A 87 2.80 24.28 19.28
N ALA A 88 1.94 24.87 18.45
CA ALA A 88 1.38 24.21 17.26
C ALA A 88 2.49 23.84 16.25
N THR A 89 2.77 22.54 16.09
CA THR A 89 3.61 21.99 15.01
C THR A 89 3.14 20.59 14.67
N GLU A 90 2.77 20.40 13.41
CA GLU A 90 2.69 19.13 12.65
C GLU A 90 2.21 17.90 13.42
N GLN A 91 0.90 17.64 13.40
CA GLN A 91 0.36 16.35 13.81
C GLN A 91 0.58 15.31 12.72
N THR A 92 1.72 14.61 12.77
CA THR A 92 1.93 13.37 12.01
C THR A 92 1.10 12.26 12.68
N ILE A 93 0.03 11.79 12.04
CA ILE A 93 -0.67 10.58 12.47
C ILE A 93 0.00 9.38 11.78
N ILE A 94 0.52 8.45 12.58
CA ILE A 94 1.16 7.21 12.12
C ILE A 94 0.19 6.05 12.43
N VAL A 95 -0.31 5.38 11.39
CA VAL A 95 -0.98 4.08 11.50
C VAL A 95 -0.45 3.19 10.38
N GLN A 96 0.05 2.00 10.74
CA GLN A 96 0.91 1.15 9.92
C GLN A 96 0.29 -0.23 9.69
N ALA A 97 0.01 -0.62 8.43
CA ALA A 97 -0.14 -2.02 7.97
C ALA A 97 -0.23 -2.15 6.43
N GLY A 98 0.91 -2.31 5.74
CA GLY A 98 0.99 -2.54 4.28
C GLY A 98 2.11 -1.72 3.63
N ARG A 99 2.25 -1.72 2.29
CA ARG A 99 3.05 -0.70 1.56
C ARG A 99 2.30 0.65 1.61
N ASP A 100 1.91 1.05 2.81
CA ASP A 100 1.15 2.25 3.10
C ASP A 100 2.07 3.43 2.80
N ALA A 101 1.78 4.17 1.74
CA ALA A 101 2.36 5.47 1.56
C ALA A 101 1.78 6.37 2.65
N ILE A 102 2.48 6.49 3.79
CA ILE A 102 2.15 7.53 4.78
C ILE A 102 2.47 8.86 4.11
N LEU A 103 1.43 9.49 3.56
CA LEU A 103 1.56 10.78 2.90
C LEU A 103 1.71 11.86 3.96
N ASN A 104 2.86 12.51 3.95
CA ASN A 104 3.04 13.73 4.75
C ASN A 104 2.14 14.81 4.16
N VAL A 105 1.12 15.26 4.89
CA VAL A 105 0.25 16.35 4.41
C VAL A 105 1.04 17.65 4.46
N LYS A 106 1.26 18.30 3.31
CA LYS A 106 1.96 19.59 3.21
C LYS A 106 1.04 20.74 3.54
N GLN A 107 -0.20 20.65 3.06
CA GLN A 107 -1.22 21.67 3.22
C GLN A 107 -2.57 20.99 3.40
N SER A 108 -3.33 21.43 4.40
CA SER A 108 -4.69 20.95 4.66
C SER A 108 -5.55 22.14 5.03
N PRO A 109 -6.83 22.17 4.62
CA PRO A 109 -7.84 22.96 5.33
C PRO A 109 -7.80 22.64 6.83
N PRO A 110 -8.13 23.60 7.70
CA PRO A 110 -8.24 23.32 9.14
C PRO A 110 -9.31 22.27 9.42
N ASP A 111 -10.36 22.24 8.60
CA ASP A 111 -11.56 21.44 8.83
C ASP A 111 -11.46 20.05 8.21
N ILE A 112 -10.87 19.93 7.02
CA ILE A 112 -10.70 18.64 6.34
C ILE A 112 -9.33 18.04 6.67
N LYS A 113 -9.34 16.80 7.16
CA LYS A 113 -8.13 16.04 7.47
C LYS A 113 -8.03 14.79 6.60
N LEU A 114 -6.91 14.65 5.91
CA LEU A 114 -6.52 13.37 5.31
C LEU A 114 -6.09 12.42 6.42
N VAL A 115 -6.85 11.35 6.61
CA VAL A 115 -6.57 10.35 7.64
C VAL A 115 -5.54 9.35 7.14
N ARG A 116 -5.74 8.84 5.92
CA ARG A 116 -4.86 7.83 5.32
C ARG A 116 -4.99 7.81 3.82
N VAL A 117 -3.87 7.55 3.14
CA VAL A 117 -3.88 7.04 1.77
C VAL A 117 -3.08 5.74 1.76
N THR A 118 -3.63 4.69 1.18
CA THR A 118 -2.88 3.46 0.91
C THR A 118 -2.80 3.21 -0.59
N VAL A 119 -1.71 2.60 -1.01
CA VAL A 119 -1.42 2.29 -2.40
C VAL A 119 -1.41 0.77 -2.53
N GLU A 120 -2.30 0.24 -3.34
CA GLU A 120 -2.45 -1.20 -3.58
C GLU A 120 -2.13 -1.52 -5.04
N ASP A 121 -1.35 -2.58 -5.24
CA ASP A 121 -1.09 -3.15 -6.57
C ASP A 121 -2.39 -3.81 -7.10
N ASP A 122 -2.84 -3.38 -8.30
CA ASP A 122 -3.95 -4.01 -9.03
C ASP A 122 -3.40 -4.68 -10.29
N GLU A 123 -3.06 -5.96 -10.17
CA GLU A 123 -2.49 -6.80 -11.23
C GLU A 123 -3.55 -7.46 -12.14
N THR A 124 -4.77 -6.93 -12.16
CA THR A 124 -5.81 -7.49 -13.04
C THR A 124 -5.36 -7.43 -14.51
N GLN A 125 -5.52 -8.55 -15.22
CA GLN A 125 -5.28 -8.68 -16.67
C GLN A 125 -3.83 -8.52 -17.14
N ARG A 126 -2.83 -8.91 -16.31
CA ARG A 126 -1.39 -9.03 -16.66
C ARG A 126 -0.63 -7.71 -16.84
N GLY A 127 -1.26 -6.58 -16.53
CA GLY A 127 -0.56 -5.31 -16.28
C GLY A 127 -0.66 -4.91 -14.82
N LEU A 128 0.00 -3.82 -14.45
CA LEU A 128 0.00 -3.28 -13.09
C LEU A 128 -0.61 -1.89 -13.09
N LYS A 129 -1.78 -1.78 -12.45
CA LYS A 129 -2.41 -0.53 -12.04
C LYS A 129 -2.12 -0.29 -10.56
N GLN A 130 -2.35 0.94 -10.13
CA GLN A 130 -2.26 1.32 -8.72
C GLN A 130 -3.61 1.80 -8.23
N LYS A 131 -4.12 1.19 -7.17
CA LYS A 131 -5.36 1.59 -6.51
C LYS A 131 -5.03 2.40 -5.26
N LEU A 132 -5.47 3.65 -5.26
CA LEU A 132 -5.38 4.55 -4.12
C LEU A 132 -6.63 4.38 -3.26
N ASN A 133 -6.47 3.92 -2.03
CA ASN A 133 -7.54 3.98 -1.03
C ASN A 133 -7.37 5.26 -0.21
N VAL A 134 -8.35 6.16 -0.29
CA VAL A 134 -8.31 7.48 0.34
C VAL A 134 -9.32 7.54 1.47
N ILE A 135 -8.86 7.89 2.66
CA ILE A 135 -9.69 8.09 3.86
C ILE A 135 -9.54 9.53 4.33
N MET A 136 -10.65 10.25 4.37
CA MET A 136 -10.71 11.66 4.80
C MET A 136 -11.76 11.83 5.89
N LYS A 137 -11.51 12.77 6.81
CA LYS A 137 -12.46 13.18 7.85
C LYS A 137 -12.71 14.68 7.77
N ASN A 138 -13.98 15.07 7.88
CA ASN A 138 -14.35 16.46 8.13
C ASN A 138 -14.48 16.69 9.65
N ASN A 139 -13.74 17.64 10.19
CA ASN A 139 -13.80 18.10 11.58
C ASN A 139 -14.37 19.52 11.71
N GLY A 140 -14.82 20.11 10.60
CA GLY A 140 -15.51 21.39 10.59
C GLY A 140 -16.97 21.26 11.00
N ASP A 141 -17.65 22.41 11.06
CA ASP A 141 -19.07 22.54 11.42
C ASP A 141 -20.01 22.55 10.20
N LYS A 142 -19.47 22.55 8.98
CA LYS A 142 -20.20 22.55 7.71
C LYS A 142 -19.84 21.36 6.85
N SER A 143 -20.79 20.94 6.02
CA SER A 143 -20.54 19.95 4.97
C SER A 143 -19.62 20.53 3.90
N VAL A 144 -18.76 19.68 3.34
CA VAL A 144 -17.81 20.06 2.29
C VAL A 144 -17.98 19.16 1.08
N PHE A 145 -17.87 19.72 -0.12
CA PHE A 145 -17.96 18.94 -1.35
C PHE A 145 -16.57 18.73 -1.98
N LEU A 146 -16.16 17.46 -2.16
CA LEU A 146 -14.96 17.14 -2.95
C LEU A 146 -15.28 17.32 -4.43
N LEU A 147 -14.65 18.31 -5.08
CA LEU A 147 -14.84 18.60 -6.50
C LEU A 147 -13.98 17.69 -7.39
N SER A 148 -12.71 17.53 -7.04
CA SER A 148 -11.77 16.72 -7.80
C SER A 148 -10.54 16.35 -6.99
N GLY A 149 -9.83 15.31 -7.44
CA GLY A 149 -8.45 15.08 -7.07
C GLY A 149 -7.54 15.10 -8.29
N HIS A 150 -6.32 15.60 -8.10
CA HIS A 150 -5.30 15.77 -9.14
C HIS A 150 -4.02 15.07 -8.72
N LEU A 151 -3.42 14.33 -9.65
CA LEU A 151 -2.11 13.73 -9.51
C LEU A 151 -1.11 14.56 -10.33
N GLU A 152 -0.18 15.20 -9.63
CA GLU A 152 0.92 15.94 -10.26
C GLU A 152 2.15 15.04 -10.31
N VAL A 153 2.59 14.66 -11.51
CA VAL A 153 3.81 13.87 -11.71
C VAL A 153 5.02 14.81 -11.66
N ILE A 154 5.86 14.63 -10.65
CA ILE A 154 7.07 15.43 -10.43
C ILE A 154 8.36 14.66 -10.76
N GLY A 155 8.23 13.40 -11.19
CA GLY A 155 9.33 12.57 -11.69
C GLY A 155 8.81 11.24 -12.20
N CYS A 156 9.45 10.67 -13.21
CA CYS A 156 9.09 9.37 -13.78
C CYS A 156 10.34 8.68 -14.30
N GLU A 157 10.51 7.40 -13.96
CA GLU A 157 11.62 6.58 -14.44
C GLU A 157 11.16 5.17 -14.76
N ASP A 158 11.67 4.62 -15.86
CA ASP A 158 11.38 3.26 -16.29
C ASP A 158 12.33 2.26 -15.62
N ILE A 159 11.76 1.16 -15.13
CA ILE A 159 12.49 -0.02 -14.70
C ILE A 159 12.75 -0.88 -15.94
N VAL A 160 14.01 -0.90 -16.36
CA VAL A 160 14.46 -1.78 -17.44
C VAL A 160 14.65 -3.17 -16.86
N ASN A 161 13.90 -4.15 -17.35
CA ASN A 161 14.15 -5.54 -16.97
C ASN A 161 15.36 -6.08 -17.77
N PRO A 162 16.51 -6.36 -17.15
CA PRO A 162 17.66 -6.88 -17.89
C PRO A 162 17.47 -8.30 -18.40
N ASN A 163 16.60 -9.10 -17.76
CA ASN A 163 16.33 -10.48 -18.20
C ASN A 163 15.70 -10.52 -19.61
N HIS A 164 15.16 -9.38 -20.03
CA HIS A 164 14.43 -9.16 -21.26
C HIS A 164 15.33 -8.68 -22.42
N PHE A 165 16.64 -8.56 -22.21
CA PHE A 165 17.60 -8.16 -23.23
C PHE A 165 17.70 -9.19 -24.36
N GLY A 166 17.53 -8.71 -25.59
CA GLY A 166 17.56 -9.56 -26.79
C GLY A 166 16.35 -10.47 -26.95
N MET A 167 15.30 -10.32 -26.11
CA MET A 167 14.06 -11.05 -26.29
C MET A 167 13.22 -10.40 -27.40
N HIS A 168 12.65 -11.23 -28.26
CA HIS A 168 11.65 -10.82 -29.24
C HIS A 168 10.27 -11.10 -28.67
N TYR A 169 9.42 -10.07 -28.64
CA TYR A 169 8.10 -10.14 -28.03
C TYR A 169 7.01 -10.16 -29.09
N LYS A 170 5.96 -10.93 -28.79
CA LYS A 170 4.63 -10.64 -29.25
C LYS A 170 3.89 -9.92 -28.11
N LEU A 171 3.36 -8.75 -28.44
CA LEU A 171 2.63 -7.91 -27.50
C LEU A 171 1.14 -7.92 -27.87
N SER A 172 0.29 -7.92 -26.86
CA SER A 172 -1.15 -7.75 -27.02
C SER A 172 -1.64 -6.62 -26.12
N PHE A 173 -2.76 -6.01 -26.50
CA PHE A 173 -3.42 -5.01 -25.67
C PHE A 173 -4.42 -5.71 -24.75
N ALA A 174 -4.33 -5.42 -23.45
CA ALA A 174 -5.32 -5.82 -22.47
C ALA A 174 -6.45 -4.78 -22.44
N ASP A 175 -7.70 -5.24 -22.27
CA ASP A 175 -8.80 -4.37 -21.86
C ASP A 175 -8.44 -3.77 -20.50
N TRP A 176 -8.55 -2.45 -20.35
CA TRP A 176 -7.98 -1.75 -19.21
C TRP A 176 -8.92 -0.64 -18.73
N ASN A 177 -9.45 -0.79 -17.51
CA ASN A 177 -10.36 0.18 -16.90
C ASN A 177 -9.75 0.77 -15.63
N TYR A 178 -9.87 2.10 -15.48
CA TYR A 178 -9.27 2.89 -14.42
C TYR A 178 -9.85 4.31 -14.43
N ASP A 179 -9.63 5.06 -13.35
CA ASP A 179 -10.23 6.38 -13.14
C ASP A 179 -9.34 7.53 -13.63
N VAL A 180 -8.01 7.37 -13.57
CA VAL A 180 -7.03 8.42 -13.89
C VAL A 180 -5.90 7.93 -14.77
N ASP A 181 -5.70 8.61 -15.92
CA ASP A 181 -4.53 8.42 -16.77
C ASP A 181 -3.39 9.30 -16.28
N ILE A 182 -2.37 8.66 -15.68
CA ILE A 182 -1.21 9.34 -15.10
C ILE A 182 -0.38 10.08 -16.16
N ASN A 183 -0.49 9.70 -17.44
CA ASN A 183 0.22 10.34 -18.54
C ASN A 183 -0.61 11.44 -19.23
N SER A 184 -1.87 11.65 -18.83
CA SER A 184 -2.67 12.74 -19.39
C SER A 184 -2.10 14.11 -19.01
N ASP A 185 -2.40 15.14 -19.81
CA ASP A 185 -1.97 16.53 -19.53
C ASP A 185 -2.46 17.05 -18.17
N ASN A 186 -3.57 16.50 -17.66
CA ASN A 186 -4.14 16.85 -16.36
C ASN A 186 -4.72 15.61 -15.66
N PRO A 187 -3.86 14.76 -15.05
CA PRO A 187 -4.28 13.53 -14.40
C PRO A 187 -5.20 13.84 -13.23
N SER A 188 -6.50 13.59 -13.40
CA SER A 188 -7.50 13.96 -12.43
C SER A 188 -8.71 13.03 -12.42
N PHE A 189 -9.35 12.93 -11.26
CA PHE A 189 -10.63 12.25 -11.07
C PHE A 189 -11.66 13.22 -10.53
N LYS A 190 -12.93 12.96 -10.84
CA LYS A 190 -14.05 13.74 -10.32
C LYS A 190 -14.36 13.32 -8.89
N GLY A 191 -14.49 14.30 -8.01
CA GLY A 191 -15.03 14.07 -6.68
C GLY A 191 -16.56 13.98 -6.75
N GLN A 192 -17.12 13.03 -6.01
CA GLN A 192 -18.56 12.80 -5.94
C GLN A 192 -19.04 12.72 -4.48
N HIS A 193 -18.19 13.14 -3.54
CA HIS A 193 -18.41 12.93 -2.12
C HIS A 193 -18.74 14.26 -1.44
N ILE A 194 -19.93 14.32 -0.84
CA ILE A 194 -20.26 15.27 0.23
C ILE A 194 -19.69 14.66 1.52
N ILE A 195 -19.02 15.47 2.32
CA ILE A 195 -18.47 15.07 3.62
C ILE A 195 -19.13 15.92 4.70
N GLU A 196 -20.10 15.36 5.41
CA GLU A 196 -20.81 16.02 6.50
C GLU A 196 -19.88 16.29 7.71
N PRO A 197 -20.25 17.23 8.60
CA PRO A 197 -19.52 17.45 9.85
C PRO A 197 -19.30 16.14 10.63
N ASP A 198 -18.08 15.93 11.13
CA ASP A 198 -17.63 14.72 11.83
C ASP A 198 -17.69 13.41 11.02
N GLU A 199 -18.02 13.45 9.73
CA GLU A 199 -18.05 12.28 8.87
C GLU A 199 -16.65 11.84 8.43
N VAL A 200 -16.47 10.52 8.32
CA VAL A 200 -15.30 9.89 7.70
C VAL A 200 -15.74 9.21 6.41
N ILE A 201 -15.14 9.61 5.29
CA ILE A 201 -15.37 8.98 4.00
C ILE A 201 -14.18 8.10 3.60
N ASN A 202 -14.47 7.05 2.84
CA ASN A 202 -13.48 6.15 2.25
C ASN A 202 -13.87 5.87 0.79
N PHE A 203 -12.95 6.10 -0.14
CA PHE A 203 -13.15 5.80 -1.55
C PHE A 203 -11.87 5.32 -2.21
N ASN A 204 -12.01 4.75 -3.41
CA ASN A 204 -10.90 4.24 -4.19
C ASN A 204 -10.75 5.02 -5.48
N VAL A 205 -9.51 5.18 -5.93
CA VAL A 205 -9.16 5.73 -7.25
C VAL A 205 -8.16 4.79 -7.89
N ILE A 206 -8.48 4.27 -9.07
CA ILE A 206 -7.59 3.41 -9.85
C ILE A 206 -6.81 4.27 -10.83
N VAL A 207 -5.50 4.22 -10.75
CA VAL A 207 -4.56 4.96 -11.57
C VAL A 207 -3.89 4.00 -12.55
N GLY A 208 -3.90 4.37 -13.82
CA GLY A 208 -3.27 3.63 -14.91
C GLY A 208 -2.64 4.57 -15.92
N ARG A 209 -2.27 4.04 -17.09
CA ARG A 209 -1.86 4.83 -18.25
C ARG A 209 -2.42 4.24 -19.52
N ASN A 210 -2.82 5.08 -20.48
CA ASN A 210 -3.35 4.61 -21.78
C ASN A 210 -2.27 4.09 -22.72
N GLU A 211 -1.03 4.55 -22.55
CA GLU A 211 0.07 4.27 -23.45
C GLU A 211 1.25 3.65 -22.71
N GLY A 212 2.09 2.92 -23.44
CA GLY A 212 3.31 2.32 -22.92
C GLY A 212 3.39 0.81 -23.16
N GLY A 213 4.59 0.27 -22.93
CA GLY A 213 4.90 -1.14 -23.12
C GLY A 213 4.81 -1.96 -21.83
N LEU A 214 5.40 -3.15 -21.90
CA LEU A 214 5.56 -4.09 -20.78
C LEU A 214 6.36 -3.51 -19.60
N ASN A 215 7.21 -2.51 -19.87
CA ASN A 215 8.10 -1.96 -18.86
C ASN A 215 7.30 -1.32 -17.73
N LEU A 216 7.74 -1.61 -16.51
CA LEU A 216 7.20 -1.01 -15.31
C LEU A 216 7.84 0.37 -15.11
N SER A 217 7.03 1.39 -14.81
CA SER A 217 7.53 2.75 -14.57
C SER A 217 7.19 3.17 -13.15
N VAL A 218 8.13 3.88 -12.51
CA VAL A 218 7.96 4.47 -11.18
C VAL A 218 7.69 5.95 -11.34
N TYR A 219 6.50 6.37 -10.91
CA TYR A 219 6.06 7.75 -10.92
C TYR A 219 6.17 8.34 -9.52
N LYS A 220 6.86 9.47 -9.39
CA LYS A 220 6.84 10.29 -8.19
C LYS A 220 5.73 11.32 -8.31
N CYS A 221 4.74 11.26 -7.44
CA CYS A 221 3.51 12.04 -7.55
C CYS A 221 3.25 12.89 -6.31
N LEU A 222 2.56 14.01 -6.50
CA LEU A 222 1.86 14.75 -5.46
C LEU A 222 0.35 14.58 -5.67
N LEU A 223 -0.40 14.40 -4.59
CA LEU A 223 -1.86 14.28 -4.64
C LEU A 223 -2.48 15.55 -4.07
N LYS A 224 -3.34 16.19 -4.86
CA LYS A 224 -4.05 17.43 -4.51
C LYS A 224 -5.55 17.22 -4.57
N PHE A 225 -6.28 17.59 -3.53
CA PHE A 225 -7.74 17.54 -3.50
C PHE A 225 -8.31 18.96 -3.50
N LYS A 226 -9.31 19.18 -4.36
CA LYS A 226 -10.02 20.46 -4.47
C LYS A 226 -11.41 20.34 -3.87
N PHE A 227 -11.76 21.35 -3.07
CA PHE A 227 -13.05 21.46 -2.41
C PHE A 227 -13.75 22.76 -2.84
N ASP A 228 -15.05 22.85 -2.61
CA ASP A 228 -15.89 24.00 -2.97
C ASP A 228 -15.59 25.27 -2.16
N GLU A 229 -15.47 25.16 -0.83
CA GLU A 229 -15.34 26.33 0.06
C GLU A 229 -13.98 26.42 0.79
N HIS A 230 -13.06 25.49 0.53
CA HIS A 230 -11.80 25.37 1.28
C HIS A 230 -10.56 25.46 0.39
N LYS A 231 -9.41 25.71 1.04
CA LYS A 231 -8.10 25.59 0.38
C LYS A 231 -7.89 24.16 -0.11
N ASP A 232 -7.08 24.00 -1.15
CA ASP A 232 -6.70 22.66 -1.61
C ASP A 232 -5.93 21.92 -0.51
N LEU A 233 -6.20 20.62 -0.38
CA LEU A 233 -5.41 19.70 0.43
C LEU A 233 -4.29 19.13 -0.45
N GLU A 234 -3.04 19.39 -0.10
CA GLU A 234 -1.86 18.89 -0.82
C GLU A 234 -1.09 17.88 0.02
N CYS A 235 -0.87 16.70 -0.56
CA CYS A 235 -0.05 15.64 0.00
C CYS A 235 1.43 15.78 -0.41
N GLY A 236 2.29 15.21 0.41
CA GLY A 236 3.71 15.02 0.14
C GLY A 236 3.94 14.00 -0.97
N PRO A 237 5.19 13.94 -1.48
CA PRO A 237 5.52 13.05 -2.58
C PRO A 237 5.40 11.59 -2.19
N PHE A 238 4.86 10.79 -3.10
CA PHE A 238 4.80 9.34 -3.00
C PHE A 238 5.08 8.70 -4.36
N PHE A 239 5.18 7.37 -4.37
CA PHE A 239 5.53 6.62 -5.57
C PHE A 239 4.39 5.71 -6.00
N LEU A 240 4.16 5.67 -7.31
CA LEU A 240 3.27 4.72 -7.98
C LEU A 240 4.08 3.86 -8.94
N LEU A 241 3.79 2.56 -8.99
CA LEU A 241 4.39 1.63 -9.93
C LEU A 241 3.34 1.21 -10.95
N ILE A 242 3.46 1.67 -12.20
CA ILE A 242 2.43 1.43 -13.22
C ILE A 242 3.10 0.86 -14.48
N SER A 243 2.51 -0.20 -15.04
CA SER A 243 2.84 -0.67 -16.40
C SER A 243 1.73 -0.30 -17.39
N GLY A 244 2.05 -0.29 -18.69
CA GLY A 244 1.07 0.07 -19.72
C GLY A 244 0.09 -1.07 -20.03
N PRO A 245 -0.92 -0.81 -20.89
CA PRO A 245 -1.92 -1.81 -21.28
C PRO A 245 -1.38 -2.91 -22.19
N THR A 246 -0.12 -2.81 -22.56
CA THR A 246 0.55 -3.75 -23.45
C THR A 246 1.16 -4.89 -22.63
N VAL A 247 0.61 -6.09 -22.79
CA VAL A 247 1.02 -7.29 -22.06
C VAL A 247 1.77 -8.27 -22.94
N TRP A 248 2.53 -9.15 -22.31
CA TRP A 248 3.27 -10.19 -23.00
C TRP A 248 2.35 -11.34 -23.43
N ASP A 249 2.26 -11.58 -24.74
CA ASP A 249 1.47 -12.68 -25.34
C ASP A 249 2.35 -13.89 -25.75
N GLY A 250 3.66 -13.79 -25.53
CA GLY A 250 4.64 -14.80 -25.91
C GLY A 250 5.91 -14.16 -26.43
N GLY A 251 7.04 -14.85 -26.24
CA GLY A 251 8.33 -14.32 -26.63
C GLY A 251 9.36 -15.42 -26.76
N PHE A 252 10.40 -15.12 -27.53
CA PHE A 252 11.53 -16.00 -27.70
C PHE A 252 12.81 -15.23 -27.39
N GLN A 253 13.68 -15.86 -26.61
CA GLN A 253 15.00 -15.37 -26.29
C GLN A 253 15.99 -16.51 -26.56
N ALA A 254 16.93 -16.28 -27.47
CA ALA A 254 17.95 -17.27 -27.81
C ALA A 254 18.99 -17.43 -26.68
N CYS A 255 19.30 -16.35 -25.97
CA CYS A 255 20.21 -16.32 -24.84
C CYS A 255 19.85 -15.21 -23.85
N GLY A 256 20.03 -15.48 -22.55
CA GLY A 256 19.88 -14.47 -21.49
C GLY A 256 21.05 -13.46 -21.46
N PRO A 257 20.91 -12.36 -20.70
CA PRO A 257 22.00 -11.41 -20.52
C PRO A 257 23.21 -12.06 -19.83
N THR A 258 24.42 -11.58 -20.14
CA THR A 258 25.60 -11.94 -19.33
C THR A 258 25.48 -11.33 -17.92
N PRO A 259 26.17 -11.88 -16.91
CA PRO A 259 26.17 -11.28 -15.56
C PRO A 259 26.60 -9.81 -15.55
N GLU A 260 27.56 -9.43 -16.40
CA GLU A 260 28.01 -8.05 -16.53
C GLU A 260 26.93 -7.15 -17.15
N GLN A 261 26.25 -7.59 -18.21
CA GLN A 261 25.15 -6.84 -18.82
C GLN A 261 23.99 -6.65 -17.85
N TRP A 262 23.66 -7.73 -17.13
CA TRP A 262 22.63 -7.70 -16.10
C TRP A 262 22.98 -6.74 -14.97
N GLY A 263 24.22 -6.82 -14.45
CA GLY A 263 24.73 -5.94 -13.39
C GLY A 263 24.72 -4.47 -13.79
N ARG A 264 25.23 -4.14 -14.99
CA ARG A 264 25.22 -2.77 -15.54
C ARG A 264 23.80 -2.19 -15.62
N ALA A 265 22.85 -2.96 -16.14
CA ALA A 265 21.46 -2.52 -16.26
C ALA A 265 20.79 -2.32 -14.89
N GLN A 266 21.07 -3.17 -13.91
CA GLN A 266 20.53 -2.99 -12.55
C GLN A 266 21.15 -1.79 -11.83
N VAL A 267 22.46 -1.56 -11.98
CA VAL A 267 23.11 -0.35 -11.45
C VAL A 267 22.50 0.90 -12.07
N ASP A 268 22.24 0.89 -13.38
CA ASP A 268 21.60 2.00 -14.09
C ASP A 268 20.15 2.24 -13.59
N ASN A 269 19.35 1.18 -13.43
CA ASN A 269 18.02 1.29 -12.81
C ASN A 269 18.10 1.95 -11.43
N ILE A 270 19.00 1.49 -10.56
CA ILE A 270 19.16 2.05 -9.20
C ILE A 270 19.50 3.54 -9.29
N LYS A 271 20.45 3.94 -10.14
CA LYS A 271 20.87 5.34 -10.28
C LYS A 271 19.75 6.23 -10.80
N ARG A 272 19.00 5.78 -11.81
CA ARG A 272 17.83 6.53 -12.32
C ARG A 272 16.76 6.67 -11.25
N LEU A 273 16.40 5.58 -10.59
CA LEU A 273 15.36 5.58 -9.55
C LEU A 273 15.77 6.39 -8.30
N ASP A 274 17.05 6.37 -7.93
CA ASP A 274 17.60 7.24 -6.87
C ASP A 274 17.43 8.72 -7.21
N SER A 275 17.54 9.10 -8.48
CA SER A 275 17.40 10.50 -8.92
C SER A 275 15.99 11.07 -8.65
N ILE A 276 14.97 10.21 -8.65
CA ILE A 276 13.60 10.57 -8.24
C ILE A 276 13.35 10.28 -6.75
N GLY A 277 14.31 9.68 -6.04
CA GLY A 277 14.25 9.36 -4.62
C GLY A 277 13.56 8.04 -4.29
N TYR A 278 13.45 7.13 -5.26
CA TYR A 278 12.90 5.79 -5.08
C TYR A 278 14.03 4.78 -4.85
N ASP A 279 14.14 4.23 -3.63
CA ASP A 279 15.13 3.20 -3.34
C ASP A 279 14.68 1.86 -3.95
N TYR A 280 15.40 1.36 -4.95
CA TYR A 280 15.12 0.09 -5.61
C TYR A 280 15.94 -1.08 -5.05
N ARG A 281 16.91 -0.80 -4.17
CA ARG A 281 17.89 -1.80 -3.72
C ARG A 281 17.26 -2.97 -2.96
N HIS A 282 16.11 -2.76 -2.32
CA HIS A 282 15.38 -3.81 -1.60
C HIS A 282 14.78 -4.87 -2.53
N GLN A 283 14.65 -4.58 -3.82
CA GLN A 283 14.18 -5.54 -4.82
C GLN A 283 15.30 -6.45 -5.34
N ILE A 284 16.56 -6.14 -5.03
CA ILE A 284 17.72 -6.92 -5.50
C ILE A 284 17.92 -8.13 -4.58
N HIS A 285 17.86 -9.34 -5.16
CA HIS A 285 18.14 -10.58 -4.44
C HIS A 285 19.56 -10.55 -3.84
N PRO A 286 19.77 -10.99 -2.58
CA PRO A 286 21.07 -10.96 -1.93
C PRO A 286 22.20 -11.61 -2.74
N ASP A 287 21.94 -12.77 -3.36
CA ASP A 287 22.94 -13.50 -4.15
C ASP A 287 23.38 -12.78 -5.43
N SER A 288 22.59 -11.83 -5.90
CA SER A 288 22.87 -11.06 -7.11
C SER A 288 23.68 -9.80 -6.83
N ARG A 289 23.90 -9.42 -5.56
CA ARG A 289 24.58 -8.17 -5.17
C ARG A 289 26.00 -8.09 -5.72
N LYS A 290 26.75 -9.19 -5.69
CA LYS A 290 28.13 -9.25 -6.20
C LYS A 290 28.26 -8.75 -7.63
N TYR A 291 27.28 -9.03 -8.50
CA TYR A 291 27.30 -8.60 -9.90
C TYR A 291 27.09 -7.09 -10.05
N LEU A 292 26.43 -6.44 -9.08
CA LEU A 292 26.27 -4.98 -9.06
C LEU A 292 27.51 -4.32 -8.45
N GLU A 293 28.07 -4.90 -7.38
CA GLU A 293 29.26 -4.38 -6.69
C GLU A 293 30.53 -4.48 -7.56
N GLU A 294 30.62 -5.49 -8.44
CA GLU A 294 31.66 -5.57 -9.47
C GLU A 294 31.60 -4.40 -10.47
N ILE A 295 30.41 -3.83 -10.71
CA ILE A 295 30.19 -2.69 -11.62
C ILE A 295 30.33 -1.35 -10.89
N ASP A 296 29.76 -1.26 -9.68
CA ASP A 296 29.81 -0.09 -8.81
C ASP A 296 29.91 -0.53 -7.34
N PRO A 297 31.11 -0.51 -6.74
CA PRO A 297 31.34 -1.02 -5.39
C PRO A 297 30.56 -0.32 -4.28
N HIS A 298 30.11 0.92 -4.52
CA HIS A 298 29.41 1.74 -3.53
C HIS A 298 27.90 1.78 -3.79
N ILE A 299 27.38 0.97 -4.72
CA ILE A 299 25.98 1.03 -5.15
C ILE A 299 24.98 0.82 -4.00
N PHE A 300 25.32 0.02 -2.99
CA PHE A 300 24.47 -0.25 -1.82
C PHE A 300 24.70 0.71 -0.64
N GLU A 301 25.68 1.61 -0.74
CA GLU A 301 25.87 2.63 0.29
C GLU A 301 24.76 3.69 0.16
N LYS A 302 24.07 3.99 1.27
CA LYS A 302 23.10 5.09 1.27
C LYS A 302 23.84 6.39 0.93
N GLN A 303 23.62 6.92 -0.26
CA GLN A 303 24.06 8.27 -0.57
C GLN A 303 23.38 9.21 0.41
N LYS A 304 24.16 9.81 1.32
CA LYS A 304 23.67 10.91 2.15
C LYS A 304 23.33 12.05 1.19
N THR A 305 22.05 12.18 0.84
CA THR A 305 21.54 13.34 0.13
C THR A 305 21.90 14.56 0.97
N LYS A 306 22.92 15.30 0.54
CA LYS A 306 23.24 16.61 1.09
C LYS A 306 22.03 17.49 0.76
N HIS A 307 21.12 17.66 1.72
CA HIS A 307 20.14 18.73 1.66
C HIS A 307 20.94 20.04 1.64
N ASN A 308 21.11 20.61 0.45
CA ASN A 308 21.49 22.00 0.30
C ASN A 308 20.32 22.83 0.85
N THR A 309 20.33 23.09 2.15
CA THR A 309 19.61 24.22 2.74
C THR A 309 20.24 25.47 2.14
N ARG A 310 19.66 25.97 1.04
CA ARG A 310 19.84 27.36 0.64
C ARG A 310 19.09 28.21 1.66
N SER A 311 19.88 28.76 2.59
CA SER A 311 19.54 29.91 3.43
C SER A 311 19.33 31.15 2.58
#